data_AF-A0A139WW48-F1
#
_entry.id   AF-A0A139WW48-F1
#
_cell.length_a   1.000
_cell.length_b   1.000
_cell.length_c   1.000
_cell.angle_alpha   90.00
_cell.angle_beta   90.00
_cell.angle_gamma   90.00
#
_symmetry.space_group_name_H-M   'P 1'
#
loop_
_entity.id
_entity.type
_entity.pdbx_description
1 polymer ?
#
loop_
_entity_poly.entity_id
_entity_poly.type
_entity_poly.pdbx_seq_one_letter_code
_entity_poly.pdbx_strand_id
1 'polypeptide(L)'
;MTAIILDVEKFQYIDPQQVASYLRSHGWHQQKIKGDKANLWTLDDFEILLPLKPEIVDFKGRMAEVLETLALAENRSQIEVYSSLITNAPNITIQGLVTHIETPLADTMSGEITLFGVVVDRLRPIKTELADRDYILAIKAYQERLPVLCTGDLIKENEIFILINSHNLQIDNS
;
A
#
# COMPACT_ATOMS: atom_id res chain seq x y z
N MET A 1 -15.84 14.47 9.90
CA MET A 1 -14.47 14.82 10.31
C MET A 1 -13.55 14.29 9.23
N THR A 2 -12.93 15.18 8.46
CA THR A 2 -11.99 14.80 7.40
C THR A 2 -10.70 14.36 8.08
N ALA A 3 -10.39 13.08 8.04
CA ALA A 3 -9.13 12.57 8.59
C ALA A 3 -7.99 13.14 7.74
N ILE A 4 -7.30 14.15 8.28
CA ILE A 4 -6.02 14.62 7.76
C ILE A 4 -5.03 13.49 8.03
N ILE A 5 -4.34 12.99 7.01
CA ILE A 5 -3.30 11.99 7.20
C ILE A 5 -2.17 12.66 8.00
N LEU A 6 -2.05 12.28 9.26
CA LEU A 6 -1.15 12.90 10.25
C LEU A 6 0.34 12.55 10.07
N ASP A 7 0.72 11.84 9.01
CA ASP A 7 2.10 11.37 8.83
C ASP A 7 2.58 11.54 7.38
N VAL A 8 3.00 12.77 7.06
CA VAL A 8 3.57 13.15 5.76
C VAL A 8 4.79 12.29 5.40
N GLU A 9 5.48 11.70 6.39
CA GLU A 9 6.60 10.79 6.12
C GLU A 9 6.15 9.57 5.30
N LYS A 10 4.91 9.11 5.44
CA LYS A 10 4.41 7.95 4.67
C LYS A 10 4.30 8.22 3.17
N PHE A 11 4.21 9.49 2.77
CA PHE A 11 4.10 9.87 1.36
C PHE A 11 5.42 9.70 0.59
N GLN A 12 6.54 9.52 1.29
CA GLN A 12 7.83 9.22 0.65
C GLN A 12 7.82 7.88 -0.10
N TYR A 13 6.90 6.97 0.24
CA TYR A 13 6.79 5.63 -0.36
C TYR A 13 5.79 5.56 -1.53
N ILE A 14 5.17 6.68 -1.89
CA ILE A 14 4.28 6.74 -3.06
C ILE A 14 5.13 6.84 -4.32
N ASP A 15 4.99 5.85 -5.21
CA ASP A 15 5.67 5.85 -6.50
C ASP A 15 5.04 6.87 -7.48
N PRO A 16 5.80 7.88 -7.96
CA PRO A 16 5.31 8.83 -8.95
C PRO A 16 4.75 8.19 -10.23
N GLN A 17 5.30 7.06 -10.67
CA GLN A 17 4.81 6.36 -11.87
C GLN A 17 3.43 5.75 -11.65
N GLN A 18 3.16 5.27 -10.43
CA GLN A 18 1.83 4.82 -10.04
C GLN A 18 0.84 5.98 -10.06
N VAL A 19 1.23 7.14 -9.52
CA VAL A 19 0.37 8.33 -9.55
C VAL A 19 0.10 8.79 -10.98
N ALA A 20 1.11 8.83 -11.84
CA ALA A 20 0.93 9.17 -13.26
C ALA A 20 -0.03 8.20 -13.98
N SER A 21 0.07 6.90 -13.70
CA SER A 21 -0.82 5.88 -14.25
C SER A 21 -2.25 6.04 -13.74
N TYR A 22 -2.41 6.34 -12.46
CA TYR A 22 -3.69 6.63 -11.82
C TYR A 22 -4.34 7.89 -12.42
N LEU A 23 -3.61 9.00 -12.50
CA LEU A 23 -4.07 10.25 -13.12
C LEU A 23 -4.60 10.00 -14.53
N ARG A 24 -3.82 9.30 -15.37
CA ARG A 24 -4.21 8.96 -16.74
C ARG A 24 -5.50 8.12 -16.80
N SER A 25 -5.66 7.14 -15.92
CA SER A 25 -6.87 6.31 -15.90
C SER A 25 -8.10 7.04 -15.35
N HIS A 26 -7.90 8.13 -14.61
CA HIS A 26 -8.95 8.97 -14.02
C HIS A 26 -9.20 10.25 -14.84
N GLY A 27 -8.80 10.27 -16.11
CA GLY A 27 -9.13 11.36 -17.05
C GLY A 27 -8.23 12.59 -16.99
N TRP A 28 -7.20 12.59 -16.13
CA TRP A 28 -6.23 13.69 -16.11
C TRP A 28 -5.36 13.68 -17.35
N HIS A 29 -5.04 14.88 -17.82
CA HIS A 29 -4.19 15.07 -18.99
C HIS A 29 -2.84 15.65 -18.57
N GLN A 30 -1.77 14.96 -18.97
CA GLN A 30 -0.41 15.47 -18.81
C GLN A 30 -0.19 16.61 -19.80
N GLN A 31 0.20 17.77 -19.29
CA GLN A 31 0.60 18.91 -20.10
C GLN A 31 2.04 18.74 -20.62
N LYS A 32 2.52 19.69 -21.44
CA LYS A 32 3.91 19.66 -21.91
C LYS A 32 4.88 19.61 -20.73
N ILE A 33 5.79 18.63 -20.77
CA ILE A 33 6.85 18.43 -19.79
C ILE A 33 7.71 19.69 -19.70
N LYS A 34 7.80 20.29 -18.51
CA LYS A 34 8.73 21.40 -18.20
C LYS A 34 9.80 20.88 -17.23
N GLY A 35 10.92 20.41 -17.77
CA GLY A 35 12.04 19.89 -16.99
C GLY A 35 11.89 18.42 -16.61
N ASP A 36 12.69 17.96 -15.65
CA ASP A 36 12.83 16.54 -15.26
C ASP A 36 12.43 16.25 -13.81
N LYS A 37 12.01 17.27 -13.05
CA LYS A 37 11.70 17.17 -11.62
C LYS A 37 10.22 16.92 -11.32
N ALA A 38 9.34 17.40 -12.19
CA ALA A 38 7.91 17.30 -12.01
C ALA A 38 7.17 17.33 -13.36
N ASN A 39 5.98 16.71 -13.40
CA ASN A 39 5.06 16.80 -14.52
C ASN A 39 3.80 17.56 -14.11
N LEU A 40 3.30 18.41 -15.01
CA LEU A 40 2.05 19.12 -14.83
C LEU A 40 0.88 18.29 -15.39
N TRP A 41 -0.15 18.10 -14.57
CA TRP A 41 -1.37 17.39 -14.93
C TRP A 41 -2.58 18.27 -14.65
N THR A 42 -3.59 18.20 -15.51
CA THR A 42 -4.81 19.02 -15.39
C THR A 42 -6.06 18.18 -15.60
N LEU A 43 -7.12 18.51 -14.87
CA LEU A 43 -8.47 17.99 -15.04
C LEU A 43 -9.46 19.11 -14.66
N ASP A 44 -10.27 19.56 -15.62
CA ASP A 44 -11.15 20.72 -15.45
C ASP A 44 -10.42 21.94 -14.87
N ASP A 45 -10.84 22.42 -13.68
CA ASP A 45 -10.26 23.56 -12.97
C ASP A 45 -9.11 23.15 -12.01
N PHE A 46 -8.75 21.86 -11.97
CA PHE A 46 -7.71 21.35 -11.08
C PHE A 46 -6.36 21.19 -11.78
N GLU A 47 -5.30 21.46 -11.01
CA GLU A 47 -3.92 21.35 -11.44
C GLU A 47 -3.10 20.55 -10.41
N ILE A 48 -2.33 19.58 -10.90
CA ILE A 48 -1.42 18.77 -10.10
C ILE A 48 0.00 18.92 -10.66
N LEU A 49 0.92 19.32 -9.79
CA LEU A 49 2.34 19.24 -10.05
C LEU A 49 2.89 17.95 -9.43
N LEU A 50 2.99 16.90 -10.22
CA LEU A 50 3.45 15.58 -9.78
C LEU A 50 4.98 15.58 -9.65
N PRO A 51 5.57 15.48 -8.44
CA PRO A 51 7.01 15.33 -8.29
C PRO A 51 7.48 13.95 -8.79
N LEU A 52 8.61 13.90 -9.51
CA LEU A 52 9.14 12.67 -10.13
C LEU A 52 10.40 12.12 -9.45
N LYS A 53 11.03 12.91 -8.58
CA LYS A 53 12.34 12.62 -7.99
C LYS A 53 12.26 12.53 -6.47
N PRO A 54 12.13 11.33 -5.89
CA PRO A 54 12.06 11.11 -4.45
C PRO A 54 13.26 11.66 -3.67
N GLU A 55 14.41 11.82 -4.31
CA GLU A 55 15.63 12.40 -3.72
C GLU A 55 15.55 13.90 -3.42
N ILE A 56 14.51 14.60 -3.88
CA ILE A 56 14.30 16.02 -3.57
C ILE A 56 13.75 16.14 -2.15
N VAL A 57 14.38 17.01 -1.33
CA VAL A 57 14.04 17.22 0.09
C VAL A 57 12.55 17.43 0.35
N ASP A 58 11.87 18.15 -0.55
CA ASP A 58 10.46 18.51 -0.42
C ASP A 58 9.49 17.55 -1.15
N PHE A 59 9.98 16.38 -1.57
CA PHE A 59 9.16 15.38 -2.28
C PHE A 59 7.88 15.02 -1.51
N LYS A 60 8.01 14.75 -0.20
CA LYS A 60 6.89 14.38 0.66
C LYS A 60 5.84 15.49 0.79
N GLY A 61 6.28 16.76 0.85
CA GLY A 61 5.39 17.92 0.90
C GLY A 61 4.63 18.08 -0.42
N ARG A 62 5.34 18.01 -1.54
CA ARG A 62 4.72 18.04 -2.88
C ARG A 62 3.75 16.88 -3.09
N MET A 63 4.08 15.67 -2.63
CA MET A 63 3.18 14.53 -2.73
C MET A 63 1.93 14.67 -1.84
N ALA A 64 2.04 15.33 -0.69
CA ALA A 64 0.88 15.68 0.14
C ALA A 64 -0.09 16.61 -0.63
N GLU A 65 0.43 17.62 -1.32
CA GLU A 65 -0.36 18.53 -2.17
C GLU A 65 -1.03 17.77 -3.32
N VAL A 66 -0.34 16.81 -3.96
CA VAL A 66 -0.96 15.92 -4.97
C VAL A 66 -2.16 15.18 -4.40
N LEU A 67 -2.02 14.57 -3.23
CA LEU A 67 -3.12 13.84 -2.57
C LEU A 67 -4.28 14.75 -2.18
N GLU A 68 -4.00 15.96 -1.72
CA GLU A 68 -5.01 16.95 -1.38
C GLU A 68 -5.82 17.38 -2.62
N THR A 69 -5.14 17.70 -3.72
CA THR A 69 -5.81 18.06 -4.98
C THR A 69 -6.64 16.89 -5.53
N LEU A 70 -6.12 15.66 -5.49
CA LEU A 70 -6.88 14.47 -5.89
C LEU A 70 -8.12 14.26 -5.03
N ALA A 71 -7.99 14.40 -3.70
CA ALA A 71 -9.11 14.27 -2.77
C ALA A 71 -10.23 15.28 -3.08
N LEU A 72 -9.87 16.53 -3.37
CA LEU A 72 -10.81 17.58 -3.77
C LEU A 72 -11.45 17.29 -5.13
N ALA A 73 -10.65 16.97 -6.15
CA ALA A 73 -11.13 16.71 -7.50
C ALA A 73 -12.06 15.49 -7.59
N GLU A 74 -11.79 14.46 -6.79
CA GLU A 74 -12.58 13.22 -6.77
C GLU A 74 -13.70 13.22 -5.73
N ASN A 75 -13.82 14.27 -4.90
CA ASN A 75 -14.74 14.32 -3.76
C ASN A 75 -14.61 13.08 -2.85
N ARG A 76 -13.35 12.71 -2.54
CA ARG A 76 -12.99 11.56 -1.69
C ARG A 76 -12.11 12.01 -0.53
N SER A 77 -12.04 11.20 0.51
CA SER A 77 -11.10 11.46 1.61
C SER A 77 -9.65 11.24 1.16
N GLN A 78 -8.71 11.99 1.75
CA GLN A 78 -7.28 11.83 1.45
C GLN A 78 -6.79 10.39 1.73
N ILE A 79 -7.32 9.75 2.77
CA ILE A 79 -6.98 8.36 3.13
C ILE A 79 -7.44 7.37 2.06
N GLU A 80 -8.60 7.58 1.45
CA GLU A 80 -9.07 6.73 0.37
C GLU A 80 -8.23 6.88 -0.89
N VAL A 81 -7.83 8.11 -1.23
CA VAL A 81 -6.93 8.38 -2.38
C VAL A 81 -5.57 7.73 -2.10
N TYR A 82 -5.01 7.92 -0.90
CA TYR A 82 -3.76 7.29 -0.50
C TYR A 82 -3.84 5.76 -0.58
N SER A 83 -4.94 5.15 -0.13
CA SER A 83 -5.19 3.70 -0.25
C SER A 83 -5.23 3.24 -1.72
N SER A 84 -5.66 4.09 -2.66
CA SER A 84 -5.63 3.78 -4.09
C SER A 84 -4.22 3.86 -4.70
N LEU A 85 -3.33 4.66 -4.13
CA LEU A 85 -2.00 4.94 -4.66
C LEU A 85 -0.87 4.16 -4.00
N ILE A 86 -1.09 3.61 -2.81
CA ILE A 86 -0.07 2.84 -2.09
C ILE A 86 0.37 1.61 -2.89
N THR A 87 1.67 1.55 -3.16
CA THR A 87 2.35 0.39 -3.79
C THR A 87 3.49 -0.12 -2.95
N ASN A 88 3.99 0.68 -2.00
CA ASN A 88 5.06 0.29 -1.09
C ASN A 88 4.78 0.88 0.30
N ALA A 89 5.00 0.08 1.34
CA ALA A 89 5.16 0.57 2.70
C ALA A 89 6.07 -0.39 3.48
N PRO A 90 7.29 0.05 3.85
CA PRO A 90 8.24 -0.80 4.54
C PRO A 90 7.87 -0.96 6.01
N ASN A 91 8.23 -2.12 6.57
CA ASN A 91 8.11 -2.44 8.00
C ASN A 91 6.74 -2.09 8.60
N ILE A 92 5.65 -2.47 7.92
CA ILE A 92 4.29 -2.29 8.42
C ILE A 92 3.79 -3.57 9.08
N THR A 93 2.88 -3.42 10.04
CA THR A 93 2.15 -4.56 10.60
C THR A 93 0.75 -4.59 10.02
N ILE A 94 0.41 -5.73 9.41
CA ILE A 94 -0.92 -6.02 8.90
C ILE A 94 -1.68 -6.83 9.93
N GLN A 95 -2.86 -6.35 10.29
CA GLN A 95 -3.87 -7.14 10.99
C GLN A 95 -4.80 -7.77 9.96
N GLY A 96 -5.07 -9.07 10.09
CA GLY A 96 -5.96 -9.78 9.17
C GLY A 96 -6.27 -11.21 9.57
N LEU A 97 -7.04 -11.89 8.73
CA LEU A 97 -7.32 -13.31 8.84
C LEU A 97 -6.54 -14.08 7.79
N VAL A 98 -5.93 -15.20 8.16
CA VAL A 98 -5.45 -16.16 7.16
C VAL A 98 -6.67 -16.75 6.47
N THR A 99 -6.74 -16.67 5.15
CA THR A 99 -7.87 -17.16 4.35
C THR A 99 -7.50 -18.29 3.41
N HIS A 100 -6.22 -18.47 3.13
CA HIS A 100 -5.70 -19.55 2.30
C HIS A 100 -4.29 -19.94 2.75
N ILE A 101 -3.97 -21.23 2.66
CA ILE A 101 -2.64 -21.78 2.96
C ILE A 101 -2.27 -22.72 1.83
N GLU A 102 -1.16 -22.43 1.15
CA GLU A 102 -0.57 -23.35 0.18
C GLU A 102 0.08 -24.54 0.89
N THR A 103 0.07 -25.69 0.22
CA THR A 103 0.69 -26.91 0.75
C THR A 103 2.19 -26.67 0.95
N PRO A 104 2.77 -27.04 2.10
CA PRO A 104 4.18 -26.79 2.37
C PRO A 104 5.08 -27.55 1.39
N LEU A 105 6.23 -26.95 1.08
CA LEU A 105 7.27 -27.65 0.33
C LEU A 105 7.78 -28.82 1.18
N ALA A 106 7.94 -30.00 0.58
CA ALA A 106 8.09 -31.28 1.29
C ALA A 106 9.25 -31.35 2.30
N ASP A 107 10.22 -30.44 2.22
CA ASP A 107 11.44 -30.43 3.02
C ASP A 107 11.55 -29.25 4.01
N THR A 108 10.64 -28.27 3.96
CA THR A 108 10.64 -27.08 4.82
C THR A 108 9.26 -26.79 5.39
N MET A 109 9.18 -26.38 6.66
CA MET A 109 7.93 -25.88 7.25
C MET A 109 7.64 -24.45 6.75
N SER A 110 7.60 -24.28 5.42
CA SER A 110 7.38 -23.00 4.75
C SER A 110 6.33 -23.12 3.66
N GLY A 111 5.69 -22.00 3.37
CA GLY A 111 4.70 -21.92 2.29
C GLY A 111 4.11 -20.53 2.13
N GLU A 112 3.50 -20.31 0.97
CA GLU A 112 2.69 -19.12 0.72
C GLU A 112 1.37 -19.21 1.49
N ILE A 113 0.96 -18.11 2.09
CA ILE A 113 -0.38 -17.91 2.63
C ILE A 113 -1.03 -16.69 1.99
N THR A 114 -2.36 -16.64 2.02
CA THR A 114 -3.11 -15.41 1.76
C THR A 114 -3.76 -14.93 3.05
N LEU A 115 -3.48 -13.67 3.39
CA LEU A 115 -4.13 -12.91 4.44
C LEU A 115 -5.21 -12.02 3.81
N PHE A 116 -6.36 -11.90 4.47
CA PHE A 116 -7.32 -10.83 4.20
C PHE A 116 -7.18 -9.82 5.33
N GLY A 117 -6.48 -8.72 5.06
CA GLY A 117 -6.03 -7.77 6.07
C GLY A 117 -6.26 -6.31 5.68
N VAL A 118 -6.10 -5.41 6.64
CA VAL A 118 -6.36 -3.97 6.44
C VAL A 118 -5.13 -3.27 5.89
N VAL A 119 -5.21 -2.78 4.64
CA VAL A 119 -4.21 -1.91 4.00
C VAL A 119 -4.83 -0.53 3.80
N VAL A 120 -4.35 0.45 4.57
CA VAL A 120 -4.83 1.85 4.53
C VAL A 120 -6.36 1.90 4.51
N ASP A 121 -6.95 1.47 5.62
CA ASP A 121 -8.40 1.49 5.88
C ASP A 121 -9.27 0.68 4.89
N ARG A 122 -8.64 -0.19 4.08
CA ARG A 122 -9.34 -1.08 3.16
C ARG A 122 -8.91 -2.52 3.37
N LEU A 123 -9.89 -3.41 3.45
CA LEU A 123 -9.69 -4.84 3.57
C LEU A 123 -9.27 -5.41 2.20
N ARG A 124 -8.11 -6.04 2.11
CA ARG A 124 -7.51 -6.51 0.85
C ARG A 124 -6.83 -7.87 1.02
N PRO A 125 -6.79 -8.68 -0.05
CA PRO A 125 -5.96 -9.89 -0.07
C PRO A 125 -4.48 -9.49 -0.13
N ILE A 126 -3.67 -10.14 0.69
CA ILE A 126 -2.23 -9.94 0.81
C ILE A 126 -1.57 -11.31 0.82
N LYS A 127 -0.66 -11.55 -0.11
CA LYS A 127 0.14 -12.77 -0.15
C LYS A 127 1.40 -12.62 0.67
N THR A 128 1.87 -13.69 1.30
CA THR A 128 3.17 -13.71 1.96
C THR A 128 3.70 -15.12 2.06
N GLU A 129 5.01 -15.28 2.02
CA GLU A 129 5.69 -16.54 2.28
C GLU A 129 6.16 -16.56 3.74
N LEU A 130 5.85 -17.61 4.48
CA LEU A 130 6.27 -17.78 5.87
C LEU A 130 7.07 -19.06 6.03
N ALA A 131 7.91 -19.10 7.06
CA ALA A 131 8.68 -20.28 7.41
C ALA A 131 8.61 -20.59 8.91
N ASP A 132 8.94 -21.84 9.24
CA ASP A 132 9.11 -22.37 10.58
C ASP A 132 7.94 -22.03 11.50
N ARG A 133 8.21 -21.29 12.58
CA ARG A 133 7.24 -20.92 13.60
C ARG A 133 6.08 -20.11 13.04
N ASP A 134 6.37 -19.16 12.14
CA ASP A 134 5.35 -18.23 11.65
C ASP A 134 4.38 -18.94 10.71
N TYR A 135 4.88 -19.90 9.91
CA TYR A 135 4.02 -20.74 9.07
C TYR A 135 3.15 -21.69 9.91
N ILE A 136 3.71 -22.32 10.95
CA ILE A 136 2.94 -23.18 11.87
C ILE A 136 1.83 -22.38 12.59
N LEU A 137 2.14 -21.15 13.02
CA LEU A 137 1.15 -20.27 13.63
C LEU A 137 0.07 -19.84 12.64
N ALA A 138 0.41 -19.61 11.38
CA ALA A 138 -0.57 -19.31 10.34
C ALA A 138 -1.54 -20.47 10.11
N ILE A 139 -1.06 -21.73 10.10
CA ILE A 139 -1.91 -22.93 10.03
C ILE A 139 -2.90 -22.96 11.19
N LYS A 140 -2.40 -22.75 12.42
CA LYS A 140 -3.27 -22.72 13.60
C LYS A 140 -4.32 -21.61 13.48
N ALA A 141 -3.91 -20.40 13.14
CA ALA A 141 -4.81 -19.25 13.01
C ALA A 141 -5.87 -19.48 11.92
N TYR A 142 -5.52 -20.11 10.81
CA TYR A 142 -6.46 -20.48 9.75
C TYR A 142 -7.50 -21.49 10.22
N GLN A 143 -7.05 -22.57 10.88
CA GLN A 143 -7.93 -23.64 11.38
C GLN A 143 -8.89 -23.14 12.46
N GLU A 144 -8.40 -22.29 13.38
CA GLU A 144 -9.16 -21.75 14.50
C GLU A 144 -9.86 -20.42 14.16
N ARG A 145 -9.70 -19.90 12.93
CA ARG A 145 -10.19 -18.58 12.47
C ARG A 145 -9.81 -17.43 13.39
N LEU A 146 -8.58 -17.44 13.87
CA LEU A 146 -8.05 -16.40 14.75
C LEU A 146 -7.45 -15.26 13.92
N PRO A 147 -7.67 -13.99 14.30
CA PRO A 147 -6.99 -12.87 13.70
C PRO A 147 -5.48 -12.94 14.00
N VAL A 148 -4.68 -12.42 13.09
CA VAL A 148 -3.22 -12.38 13.20
C VAL A 148 -2.69 -10.98 12.93
N LEU A 149 -1.55 -10.70 13.54
CA LEU A 149 -0.66 -9.60 13.19
C LEU A 149 0.55 -10.18 12.46
N CYS A 150 0.95 -9.59 11.34
CA CYS A 150 2.14 -9.98 10.60
C CYS A 150 2.89 -8.73 10.14
N THR A 151 4.19 -8.67 10.41
CA THR A 151 5.03 -7.52 10.07
C THR A 151 5.88 -7.82 8.85
N GLY A 152 6.08 -6.83 7.97
CA GLY A 152 6.95 -6.97 6.81
C GLY A 152 6.94 -5.74 5.92
N ASP A 153 7.53 -5.85 4.73
CA ASP A 153 7.51 -4.80 3.71
C ASP A 153 6.37 -5.07 2.73
N LEU A 154 5.38 -4.18 2.71
CA LEU A 154 4.25 -4.30 1.81
C LEU A 154 4.63 -3.75 0.45
N ILE A 155 4.50 -4.56 -0.58
CA ILE A 155 4.65 -4.17 -1.98
C ILE A 155 3.39 -4.52 -2.76
N LYS A 156 3.13 -3.83 -3.87
CA LYS A 156 2.03 -4.13 -4.78
C LYS A 156 2.59 -4.57 -6.12
N GLU A 157 2.35 -5.82 -6.49
CA GLU A 157 2.75 -6.41 -7.77
C GLU A 157 1.51 -6.90 -8.52
N ASN A 158 1.34 -6.51 -9.79
CA ASN A 158 0.22 -6.95 -10.65
C ASN A 158 -1.16 -6.82 -9.97
N GLU A 159 -1.43 -5.67 -9.33
CA GLU A 159 -2.65 -5.39 -8.56
C GLU A 159 -2.85 -6.18 -7.25
N ILE A 160 -1.92 -7.07 -6.89
CA ILE A 160 -1.96 -7.88 -5.67
C ILE A 160 -0.96 -7.32 -4.66
N PHE A 161 -1.36 -7.23 -3.39
CA PHE A 161 -0.42 -6.89 -2.32
C PHE A 161 0.36 -8.12 -1.89
N ILE A 162 1.66 -7.96 -1.70
CA ILE A 162 2.59 -8.97 -1.22
C ILE A 162 3.30 -8.37 0.00
N LEU A 163 3.33 -9.11 1.10
CA LEU A 163 4.13 -8.77 2.27
C LEU A 163 5.41 -9.60 2.22
N ILE A 164 6.51 -8.99 1.81
CA ILE A 164 7.83 -9.62 1.75
C ILE A 164 8.60 -9.37 3.04
N ASN A 165 9.67 -10.14 3.28
CA ASN A 165 10.44 -10.11 4.53
C ASN A 165 9.54 -10.24 5.75
N SER A 166 8.49 -11.05 5.63
CA SER A 166 7.49 -11.22 6.67
C SER A 166 8.09 -11.92 7.88
N HIS A 167 7.74 -11.40 9.04
CA HIS A 167 8.24 -11.88 10.32
C HIS A 167 7.27 -11.51 11.43
N ASN A 168 7.50 -12.09 12.61
CA ASN A 168 6.76 -11.78 13.81
C ASN A 168 5.26 -12.02 13.65
N LEU A 169 4.88 -13.14 13.02
CA LEU A 169 3.47 -13.53 12.98
C LEU A 169 2.98 -13.87 14.40
N GLN A 170 1.90 -13.23 14.81
CA GLN A 170 1.29 -13.40 16.12
C GLN A 170 -0.22 -13.56 16.00
N ILE A 171 -0.81 -14.38 16.87
CA ILE A 171 -2.27 -14.38 17.05
C ILE A 171 -2.63 -13.08 17.76
N ASP A 172 -3.58 -12.37 17.18
CA ASP A 172 -4.16 -11.18 17.76
C ASP A 172 -5.23 -11.57 18.78
N ASN A 173 -5.03 -11.17 20.04
CA ASN A 173 -5.95 -11.47 21.15
C ASN A 173 -6.77 -10.24 21.58
N SER A 174 -6.79 -9.19 20.74
CA SER A 174 -7.50 -7.93 21.03
C SER A 174 -9.01 -8.02 20.85
#